data_AF-A0A314ZAH6-F1
#
_entry.id   AF-A0A314ZAH6-F1
#
_cell.length_a   1.000
_cell.length_b   1.000
_cell.length_c   1.000
_cell.angle_alpha   90.00
_cell.angle_beta   90.00
_cell.angle_gamma   90.00
#
_symmetry.space_group_name_H-M   'P 1'
#
loop_
_entity.id
_entity.type
_entity.pdbx_description
1 polymer ?
#
loop_
_entity_poly.entity_id
_entity_poly.type
_entity_poly.pdbx_seq_one_letter_code
_entity_poly.pdbx_strand_id
1 'polypeptide(L)'
;MAALDYYVAIESDIFVPTYGGNMAKVVEGHRRYLGYKKTILLDRRALVDLIDQYNNGTLSWNQFSVRVKVAHADRMGNPTTRLEVPRKPKEEDYFYTNPQECLL
;
A
#
# COMPACT_ATOMS: atom_id res chain seq x y z
N MET A 1 19.38 -3.26 -11.84
CA MET A 1 19.06 -3.39 -10.40
C MET A 1 17.55 -3.50 -10.18
N ALA A 2 16.74 -2.57 -10.68
CA ALA A 2 15.27 -2.55 -10.48
C ALA A 2 14.50 -3.84 -10.83
N ALA A 3 14.94 -4.63 -11.82
CA ALA A 3 14.24 -5.88 -12.16
C ALA A 3 14.30 -6.93 -11.02
N LEU A 4 15.43 -7.05 -10.33
CA LEU A 4 15.55 -7.99 -9.21
C LEU A 4 14.69 -7.54 -8.03
N ASP A 5 14.72 -6.24 -7.70
CA ASP A 5 13.89 -5.64 -6.66
C ASP A 5 12.39 -5.87 -6.94
N TYR A 6 12.00 -5.81 -8.22
CA TYR A 6 10.63 -6.13 -8.66
C TYR A 6 10.26 -7.57 -8.38
N TYR A 7 11.08 -8.54 -8.84
CA TYR A 7 10.81 -9.96 -8.64
C TYR A 7 10.73 -10.33 -7.16
N VAL A 8 11.66 -9.82 -6.35
CA VAL A 8 11.63 -10.03 -4.90
C VAL A 8 10.36 -9.45 -4.27
N ALA A 9 9.92 -8.26 -4.69
CA ALA A 9 8.73 -7.62 -4.15
C ALA A 9 7.40 -8.30 -4.56
N ILE A 10 7.31 -8.89 -5.75
CA ILE A 10 6.11 -9.62 -6.18
C ILE A 10 6.03 -11.02 -5.55
N GLU A 11 7.17 -11.64 -5.24
CA GLU A 11 7.22 -12.97 -4.61
C GLU A 11 7.18 -12.95 -3.08
N SER A 12 7.34 -11.78 -2.45
CA SER A 12 7.25 -11.68 -0.99
C SER A 12 5.84 -11.96 -0.46
N ASP A 13 5.75 -12.49 0.76
CA ASP A 13 4.46 -12.71 1.44
C ASP A 13 3.73 -11.38 1.69
N ILE A 14 4.48 -10.37 2.13
CA ILE A 14 3.98 -9.03 2.43
C ILE A 14 4.86 -8.01 1.72
N PHE A 15 4.22 -7.07 1.03
CA PHE A 15 4.90 -5.91 0.45
C PHE A 15 4.46 -4.63 1.19
N VAL A 16 5.41 -3.77 1.53
CA VAL A 16 5.17 -2.50 2.23
C VAL A 16 5.95 -1.39 1.51
N PRO A 17 5.34 -0.68 0.56
CA PRO A 17 6.02 0.43 -0.12
C PRO A 17 6.21 1.62 0.83
N THR A 18 7.40 2.20 0.82
CA THR A 18 7.72 3.39 1.63
C THR A 18 7.21 4.68 1.00
N TYR A 19 7.20 4.77 -0.33
CA TYR A 19 6.74 5.94 -1.09
C TYR A 19 5.95 5.53 -2.33
N GLY A 20 4.96 6.35 -2.69
CA GLY A 20 4.17 6.17 -3.91
C GLY A 20 5.01 6.58 -5.12
N GLY A 21 5.24 5.66 -6.05
CA GLY A 21 6.02 5.90 -7.27
C GLY A 21 5.77 4.80 -8.29
N ASN A 22 6.31 4.95 -9.50
CA ASN A 22 6.01 4.03 -10.60
C ASN A 22 6.35 2.57 -10.26
N MET A 23 7.47 2.33 -9.57
CA MET A 23 7.84 0.99 -9.11
C MET A 23 6.80 0.39 -8.14
N ALA A 24 6.41 1.15 -7.11
CA ALA A 24 5.40 0.71 -6.15
C ALA A 24 4.07 0.42 -6.85
N LYS A 25 3.63 1.31 -7.75
CA LYS A 25 2.40 1.15 -8.54
C LYS A 25 2.40 -0.13 -9.38
N VAL A 26 3.51 -0.42 -10.07
CA VAL A 26 3.65 -1.65 -10.88
C VAL A 26 3.64 -2.90 -10.00
N VAL A 27 4.38 -2.91 -8.88
CA VAL A 27 4.38 -4.04 -7.94
C VAL A 27 2.99 -4.26 -7.33
N GLU A 28 2.34 -3.20 -6.86
CA GLU A 28 0.98 -3.25 -6.30
C GLU A 28 -0.02 -3.85 -7.28
N GLY A 29 -0.03 -3.37 -8.52
CA GLY A 29 -0.96 -3.87 -9.53
C GLY A 29 -0.70 -5.33 -9.90
N HIS A 30 0.57 -5.74 -10.02
CA HIS A 30 0.89 -7.15 -10.28
C HIS A 30 0.51 -8.04 -9.10
N ARG A 31 0.76 -7.61 -7.87
CA ARG A 31 0.34 -8.33 -6.65
C ARG A 31 -1.18 -8.44 -6.54
N ARG A 32 -1.93 -7.41 -6.94
CA ARG A 32 -3.41 -7.47 -7.06
C ARG A 32 -3.83 -8.48 -8.12
N TYR A 33 -3.18 -8.45 -9.29
CA TYR A 33 -3.44 -9.39 -10.39
C TYR A 33 -3.22 -10.86 -9.97
N LEU A 34 -2.18 -11.14 -9.18
CA LEU A 34 -1.87 -12.48 -8.67
C LEU A 34 -2.74 -12.91 -7.46
N GLY A 35 -4.01 -12.50 -7.42
CA GLY A 35 -4.95 -12.90 -6.37
C GLY A 35 -4.83 -12.08 -5.08
N TYR A 36 -4.61 -10.77 -5.20
CA TYR A 36 -4.56 -9.84 -4.06
C TYR A 36 -3.52 -10.21 -2.99
N LYS A 37 -2.28 -10.47 -3.43
CA LYS A 37 -1.16 -10.69 -2.48
C LYS A 37 -1.04 -9.49 -1.52
N LYS A 38 -0.87 -9.80 -0.24
CA LYS A 38 -0.96 -8.82 0.86
C LYS A 38 -0.01 -7.64 0.66
N THR A 39 -0.56 -6.43 0.66
CA THR A 39 0.22 -5.21 0.42
C THR A 39 -0.22 -4.11 1.38
N ILE A 40 0.67 -3.66 2.27
CA ILE A 40 0.32 -2.70 3.32
C ILE A 40 0.75 -1.30 2.89
N LEU A 41 -0.23 -0.43 2.60
CA LEU A 41 0.02 0.97 2.29
C LEU A 41 0.07 1.78 3.59
N LEU A 42 1.25 2.28 3.95
CA LEU A 42 1.44 2.99 5.20
C LEU A 42 0.75 4.36 5.21
N ASP A 43 -0.04 4.63 6.26
CA ASP A 43 -0.35 5.98 6.70
C ASP A 43 0.86 6.55 7.43
N ARG A 44 1.77 7.16 6.68
CA ARG A 44 3.02 7.69 7.24
C ARG A 44 2.76 8.76 8.31
N ARG A 45 1.74 9.60 8.15
CA ARG A 45 1.44 10.67 9.11
C ARG A 45 0.96 10.07 10.43
N ALA A 46 -0.03 9.18 10.35
CA ALA A 46 -0.51 8.49 11.54
C ALA A 46 0.60 7.66 12.21
N LEU A 47 1.48 7.04 11.42
CA LEU A 47 2.58 6.25 11.96
C LEU A 47 3.60 7.09 12.72
N VAL A 48 3.97 8.28 12.19
CA VAL A 48 4.85 9.23 12.90
C VAL A 48 4.23 9.63 14.24
N ASP A 49 2.97 10.07 14.25
CA ASP A 49 2.29 10.49 15.48
C ASP A 49 2.20 9.36 16.52
N LEU A 50 1.95 8.13 16.07
CA LEU A 50 1.87 6.95 16.94
C LEU A 50 3.24 6.53 17.47
N ILE A 51 4.29 6.63 16.65
CA ILE A 51 5.68 6.36 17.06
C ILE A 51 6.11 7.37 18.12
N ASP A 52 5.79 8.65 17.95
CA ASP A 52 6.14 9.69 18.92
C ASP A 52 5.43 9.47 20.26
N GLN A 53 4.13 9.13 20.23
CA GLN A 53 3.37 8.77 21.42
C GLN A 53 3.86 7.48 22.11
N TYR A 54 4.42 6.54 21.35
CA TYR A 54 5.04 5.35 21.93
C TYR A 54 6.38 5.70 22.58
N ASN A 55 7.23 6.46 21.89
CA ASN A 55 8.56 6.84 22.36
C ASN A 55 8.54 7.75 23.60
N ASN A 56 7.53 8.62 23.72
CA ASN A 56 7.37 9.48 24.89
C ASN A 56 6.62 8.80 26.06
N GLY A 57 6.27 7.51 25.93
CA GLY A 57 5.61 6.72 26.96
C GLY A 57 4.10 6.94 27.10
N THR A 58 3.47 7.74 26.24
CA THR A 58 2.00 7.96 26.25
C THR A 58 1.24 6.67 25.90
N LEU A 59 1.80 5.84 25.01
CA LEU A 59 1.24 4.56 24.61
C LEU A 59 2.13 3.39 25.04
N SER A 60 1.49 2.36 25.60
CA SER A 60 2.12 1.05 25.70
C SER A 60 2.24 0.39 24.32
N TRP A 61 3.11 -0.61 24.18
CA TRP A 61 3.27 -1.39 22.94
C TRP A 61 1.93 -1.96 22.43
N ASN A 62 1.09 -2.47 23.34
CA ASN A 62 -0.21 -3.04 22.97
C ASN A 62 -1.14 -1.99 22.38
N GLN A 63 -1.19 -0.80 22.98
CA GLN A 63 -2.01 0.30 22.48
C GLN A 63 -1.48 0.83 21.15
N PHE A 64 -0.16 0.99 21.02
CA PHE A 64 0.50 1.35 19.76
C PHE A 64 0.15 0.35 18.65
N SER A 65 0.37 -0.95 18.89
CA SER A 65 0.09 -2.01 17.92
C SER A 65 -1.36 -2.03 17.45
N VAL A 66 -2.32 -1.90 18.37
CA VAL A 66 -3.75 -1.84 18.03
C VAL A 66 -4.05 -0.60 17.19
N ARG A 67 -3.56 0.58 17.57
CA ARG A 67 -3.80 1.81 16.83
C ARG A 67 -3.18 1.78 15.43
N VAL A 68 -1.98 1.22 15.27
CA VAL A 68 -1.37 1.01 13.95
C VAL A 68 -2.24 0.08 13.10
N LYS A 69 -2.71 -1.05 13.65
CA LYS A 69 -3.59 -1.97 12.91
C LYS A 69 -4.90 -1.32 12.49
N VAL A 70 -5.53 -0.53 13.38
CA VAL A 70 -6.77 0.20 13.07
C VAL A 70 -6.54 1.23 11.97
N ALA A 71 -5.47 2.03 12.05
CA ALA A 71 -5.15 3.05 11.04
C ALA A 71 -4.87 2.47 9.64
N HIS A 72 -4.57 1.18 9.54
CA HIS A 72 -4.21 0.50 8.29
C HIS A 72 -5.19 -0.60 7.87
N ALA A 73 -6.32 -0.77 8.56
CA ALA A 73 -7.25 -1.87 8.33
C ALA A 73 -7.69 -1.98 6.85
N ASP A 74 -8.01 -0.83 6.24
CA ASP A 74 -8.46 -0.76 4.83
C ASP A 74 -7.32 -0.56 3.82
N ARG A 75 -6.07 -0.59 4.28
CA ARG A 75 -4.87 -0.27 3.49
C ARG A 75 -4.05 -1.52 3.19
N MET A 76 -4.72 -2.64 2.92
CA MET A 76 -4.14 -4.00 2.85
C MET A 76 -4.01 -4.58 1.43
N GLY A 77 -4.21 -3.76 0.39
CA GLY A 77 -4.03 -4.17 -1.00
C GLY A 77 -5.30 -4.75 -1.65
N ASN A 78 -6.45 -4.51 -1.04
CA ASN A 78 -7.76 -4.91 -1.55
C ASN A 78 -8.03 -4.36 -2.96
N PRO A 79 -8.91 -5.00 -3.75
CA PRO A 79 -9.43 -4.42 -4.98
C PRO A 79 -10.10 -3.08 -4.69
N THR A 80 -9.82 -2.10 -5.54
CA THR A 80 -10.41 -0.76 -5.48
C THR A 80 -10.73 -0.32 -6.90
N THR A 81 -11.63 0.63 -7.07
CA THR A 81 -11.84 1.28 -8.38
C THR A 81 -10.69 2.24 -8.67
N ARG A 82 -10.24 2.30 -9.92
CA ARG A 82 -9.25 3.30 -10.34
C ARG A 82 -9.79 4.71 -10.13
N LEU A 83 -8.89 5.62 -9.75
CA LEU A 83 -9.20 7.04 -9.74
C LEU A 83 -9.32 7.54 -11.18
N GLU A 84 -10.53 7.97 -11.54
CA GLU A 84 -10.81 8.71 -12.76
C GLU A 84 -10.89 10.21 -12.43
N VAL A 85 -10.21 11.04 -13.23
CA VAL A 85 -10.15 12.48 -13.03
C VAL A 85 -10.69 13.14 -14.30
N PRO A 86 -11.95 13.63 -14.27
CA PRO A 86 -12.60 14.16 -15.46
C PRO A 86 -11.75 15.21 -16.17
N ARG A 87 -11.60 15.04 -17.48
CA ARG A 87 -10.82 15.92 -18.38
C ARG A 87 -9.31 15.95 -18.09
N LYS A 88 -8.78 15.04 -17.25
CA LYS A 88 -7.36 14.96 -16.91
C LYS A 88 -6.83 13.52 -16.92
N PRO A 89 -6.78 12.87 -18.10
CA PRO A 89 -6.36 11.47 -18.22
C PRO A 89 -4.93 11.19 -17.74
N LYS A 90 -4.07 12.21 -17.62
CA LYS A 90 -2.71 12.07 -17.09
C LYS A 90 -2.64 12.04 -15.56
N GLU A 91 -3.68 12.47 -14.87
CA GLU A 91 -3.79 12.46 -13.40
C GLU A 91 -4.56 11.22 -12.90
N GLU A 92 -5.09 10.40 -13.81
CA GLU A 92 -5.78 9.16 -13.51
C GLU A 92 -4.81 8.07 -13.07
N ASP A 93 -5.33 7.07 -12.36
CA ASP A 93 -4.55 5.88 -12.07
C ASP A 93 -4.28 5.08 -13.35
N TYR A 94 -3.03 4.65 -13.51
CA TYR A 94 -2.70 3.76 -14.61
C TYR A 94 -3.41 2.42 -14.46
N PHE A 95 -3.86 1.86 -15.58
CA PHE A 95 -4.42 0.51 -15.64
C PHE A 95 -3.58 -0.53 -14.88
N TYR A 96 -2.27 -0.55 -15.12
CA TYR A 96 -1.35 -1.50 -14.48
C TYR A 96 -1.15 -1.28 -12.98
N THR A 97 -1.59 -0.16 -12.41
CA THR A 97 -1.56 0.08 -10.96
C THR A 97 -2.70 -0.67 -10.28
N ASN A 98 -3.82 -0.83 -10.97
CA ASN A 98 -5.02 -1.43 -10.43
C ASN A 98 -5.88 -2.02 -11.56
N PRO A 99 -5.58 -3.26 -11.98
CA PRO A 99 -6.25 -3.91 -13.10
C PRO A 99 -7.56 -4.59 -12.64
N GLN A 100 -8.42 -3.86 -11.92
CA GLN A 100 -9.64 -4.42 -11.32
C GLN A 100 -10.56 -5.06 -12.36
N GLU A 101 -10.63 -4.52 -13.59
CA GLU A 101 -11.45 -5.04 -14.68
C GLU A 101 -10.97 -6.40 -15.21
N CYS A 102 -9.72 -6.77 -14.94
CA CYS A 102 -9.19 -8.11 -15.25
C CYS A 102 -9.47 -9.13 -14.14
N LEU A 103 -10.04 -8.70 -13.02
CA LEU A 103 -10.30 -9.52 -11.85
C LEU A 103 -11.78 -9.91 -11.71
N LEU A 104 -12.59 -9.54 -12.71
CA LEU A 104 -14.01 -9.87 -12.86
C LEU A 104 -14.21 -11.13 -13.71
#